data_AF-A0A839ZFP1-F1
#
_entry.id   AF-A0A839ZFP1-F1
#
_cell.length_a   1.000
_cell.length_b   1.000
_cell.length_c   1.000
_cell.angle_alpha   90.00
_cell.angle_beta   90.00
_cell.angle_gamma   90.00
#
_symmetry.space_group_name_H-M   'P 1'
#
loop_
_entity.id
_entity.type
_entity.pdbx_description
1 polymer ?
#
loop_
_entity_poly.entity_id
_entity_poly.type
_entity_poly.pdbx_seq_one_letter_code
_entity_poly.pdbx_strand_id
1 'polypeptide(L)' 'MTDLTINGARHSVDVPAEMPLLWVLRDVLGMT' A
#
# COMPACT_ATOMS: atom_id res chain seq x y z
N MET A 1 -1.86 -8.11 -7.14
CA MET A 1 -1.36 -8.31 -5.76
C MET A 1 0.11 -7.88 -5.68
N THR A 2 0.34 -6.80 -4.95
CA THR A 2 1.63 -6.13 -4.77
C THR A 2 2.02 -6.25 -3.30
N ASP A 3 3.23 -6.75 -3.02
CA ASP A 3 3.75 -6.84 -1.66
C ASP A 3 4.64 -5.65 -1.33
N LEU A 4 4.33 -4.97 -0.23
CA LEU A 4 5.03 -3.80 0.28
C LEU A 4 5.52 -4.05 1.70
N THR A 5 6.75 -3.66 2.01
CA THR A 5 7.24 -3.62 3.39
C THR A 5 7.19 -2.18 3.88
N ILE A 6 6.33 -1.87 4.84
CA ILE A 6 6.12 -0.52 5.37
C ILE A 6 6.36 -0.57 6.88
N ASN A 7 7.23 0.29 7.40
CA ASN A 7 7.59 0.34 8.83
C ASN A 7 8.01 -1.02 9.42
N GLY A 8 8.64 -1.88 8.61
CA GLY A 8 9.06 -3.23 9.01
C GLY A 8 7.97 -4.31 8.97
N ALA A 9 6.72 -3.95 8.66
CA ALA A 9 5.61 -4.89 8.48
C ALA A 9 5.36 -5.18 6.98
N ARG A 10 5.02 -6.42 6.64
CA ARG A 10 4.67 -6.81 5.27
C ARG A 10 3.18 -6.65 5.04
N HIS A 11 2.82 -5.92 3.98
CA HIS A 11 1.47 -5.67 3.54
C HIS A 11 1.31 -6.17 2.12
N SER A 12 0.28 -6.99 1.88
CA SER A 12 -0.09 -7.40 0.53
C SER A 12 -1.35 -6.66 0.14
N VAL A 13 -1.26 -5.87 -0.93
CA VAL A 13 -2.35 -5.01 -1.41
C VAL A 13 -2.67 -5.35 -2.84
N ASP A 14 -3.96 -5.39 -3.19
CA ASP A 14 -4.39 -5.60 -4.55
C ASP A 14 -4.86 -4.29 -5.16
N VAL A 15 -3.92 -3.58 -5.77
CA VAL A 15 -4.13 -2.26 -6.37
C VAL A 15 -3.49 -2.18 -7.75
N PRO A 16 -4.03 -1.37 -8.68
CA PRO A 16 -3.41 -1.12 -9.97
C PRO A 16 -1.99 -0.54 -9.83
N ALA A 17 -1.10 -0.90 -10.75
CA ALA A 17 0.30 -0.42 -10.72
C ALA A 17 0.42 1.09 -11.00
N GLU A 18 -0.57 1.70 -11.63
CA GLU A 18 -0.66 3.15 -11.84
C GLU A 18 -1.12 3.92 -10.61
N MET A 19 -1.58 3.24 -9.55
CA MET A 19 -2.06 3.88 -8.35
C MET A 19 -0.89 4.52 -7.59
N PRO A 20 -0.96 5.83 -7.23
CA PRO A 20 0.10 6.47 -6.47
C PRO A 20 0.31 5.83 -5.10
N LEU A 21 1.56 5.56 -4.71
CA LEU A 21 1.88 4.93 -3.42
C LEU A 21 1.27 5.66 -2.22
N LEU A 22 1.23 6.99 -2.23
CA LEU A 22 0.64 7.76 -1.13
C LEU A 22 -0.86 7.46 -0.92
N TRP A 23 -1.60 7.24 -2.00
CA TRP A 23 -3.01 6.85 -1.92
C TRP A 23 -3.16 5.41 -1.44
N VAL A 24 -2.26 4.51 -1.85
CA VAL A 24 -2.24 3.14 -1.31
C VAL A 24 -2.03 3.16 0.21
N LEU A 25 -1.12 4.00 0.72
CA LEU A 25 -0.89 4.13 2.15
C LEU A 25 -2.10 4.70 2.90
N ARG A 26 -2.69 5.79 2.39
CA ARG A 26 -3.78 6.50 3.06
C ARG A 26 -5.13 5.83 2.88
N ASP A 27 -5.51 5.54 1.64
CA ASP A 27 -6.86 5.12 1.27
C ASP A 27 -7.05 3.61 1.39
N VAL A 28 -6.00 2.80 1.18
CA VAL A 28 -6.08 1.32 1.27
C VAL A 28 -5.59 0.82 2.62
N LEU A 29 -4.43 1.31 3.09
CA LEU A 29 -3.84 0.86 4.35
C LEU A 29 -4.26 1.71 5.56
N GLY A 30 -4.98 2.83 5.35
CA GLY A 30 -5.49 3.66 6.45
C GLY A 30 -4.39 4.29 7.32
N MET A 31 -3.16 4.40 6.80
CA MET A 31 -2.03 4.95 7.54
C MET A 31 -2.11 6.49 7.50
N THR A 32 -2.41 7.10 8.64
CA THR A 32 -2.44 8.56 8.86
C THR A 32 -1.22 9.04 9.60
#